data_AF-A0A942EY30-F1
#
_entry.id   AF-A0A942EY30-F1
#
_cell.length_a   1.000
_cell.length_b   1.000
_cell.length_c   1.000
_cell.angle_alpha   90.00
_cell.angle_beta   90.00
_cell.angle_gamma   90.00
#
_symmetry.space_group_name_H-M   'P 1'
#
loop_
_entity.id
_entity.type
_entity.pdbx_description
1 polymer ?
#
loop_
_entity_poly.entity_id
_entity_poly.type
_entity_poly.pdbx_seq_one_letter_code
_entity_poly.pdbx_strand_id
1 'polypeptide(L)'
;DIEIWRQELNQCINTDQTGVVRVKVAGTLDSHGKLIPDSLKFYFEQNGAPDGGVVYIPAPLSQIPTPQAVEKDSYDAISSVVNAEKK
;
A
#
# COMPACT_ATOMS: atom_id res chain seq x y z
N ASP A 1 -22.63 13.03 0.61
CA ASP A 1 -22.01 12.51 -0.63
C ASP A 1 -20.57 12.96 -0.69
N ILE A 2 -19.65 12.01 -0.90
CA ILE A 2 -18.25 12.30 -1.20
C ILE A 2 -18.15 12.25 -2.71
N GLU A 3 -17.99 13.40 -3.35
CA GLU A 3 -17.70 13.49 -4.78
C GLU A 3 -16.19 13.49 -4.97
N ILE A 4 -15.64 12.36 -5.44
CA ILE A 4 -14.29 12.33 -6.00
C ILE A 4 -14.45 12.53 -7.50
N TRP A 5 -13.83 13.58 -8.04
CA TRP A 5 -13.98 13.90 -9.44
C TRP A 5 -13.25 12.85 -10.28
N ARG A 6 -13.84 12.43 -11.40
CA ARG A 6 -13.26 11.41 -12.30
C ARG A 6 -11.82 11.73 -12.71
N GLN A 7 -11.50 13.03 -12.80
CA GLN A 7 -10.15 13.51 -13.09
C GLN A 7 -9.17 13.23 -11.96
N GLU A 8 -9.55 13.43 -10.69
CA GLU A 8 -8.72 13.16 -9.51
C GLU A 8 -8.49 11.66 -9.35
N LEU A 9 -9.52 10.85 -9.58
CA LEU A 9 -9.41 9.38 -9.63
C LEU A 9 -8.43 8.94 -10.72
N ASN A 10 -8.55 9.50 -11.93
CA ASN A 10 -7.59 9.24 -13.00
C ASN A 10 -6.19 9.73 -12.62
N GLN A 11 -6.03 10.82 -11.88
CA GLN A 11 -4.74 11.33 -11.47
C GLN A 11 -4.11 10.46 -10.38
N CYS A 12 -4.89 9.94 -9.43
CA CYS A 12 -4.44 8.94 -8.46
C CYS A 12 -4.02 7.62 -9.12
N ILE A 13 -4.73 7.19 -10.17
CA ILE A 13 -4.41 5.97 -10.92
C ILE A 13 -3.16 6.16 -11.82
N ASN A 14 -3.02 7.33 -12.46
CA ASN A 14 -2.02 7.54 -13.51
C ASN A 14 -0.79 8.36 -13.08
N THR A 15 -0.78 8.94 -11.87
CA THR A 15 0.38 9.65 -11.33
C THR A 15 1.12 8.74 -10.37
N ASP A 16 2.44 8.65 -10.54
CA ASP A 16 3.32 7.90 -9.65
C ASP A 16 3.15 8.46 -8.23
N GLN A 17 2.43 7.70 -7.40
CA GLN A 17 2.15 8.08 -6.02
C GLN A 17 3.48 7.91 -5.26
N THR A 18 4.25 8.99 -5.10
CA THR A 18 5.59 9.01 -4.48
C THR A 18 5.61 8.67 -2.98
N GLY A 19 4.54 8.08 -2.47
CA GLY A 19 4.42 7.48 -1.14
C GLY A 19 4.09 5.98 -1.15
N VAL A 20 4.05 5.30 -2.30
CA VAL A 20 3.78 3.86 -2.36
C VAL A 20 5.01 3.10 -1.88
N VAL A 21 4.96 2.64 -0.64
CA VAL A 21 5.84 1.55 -0.19
C VAL A 21 5.50 0.34 -1.05
N ARG A 22 6.35 0.04 -2.03
CA ARG A 22 6.19 -1.17 -2.84
C ARG A 22 6.42 -2.37 -1.94
N VAL A 23 5.41 -3.23 -1.85
CA VAL A 23 5.47 -4.44 -1.04
C VAL A 23 5.79 -5.62 -1.96
N LYS A 24 6.91 -6.28 -1.71
CA LYS A 24 7.20 -7.58 -2.33
C LYS A 24 6.63 -8.68 -1.45
N VAL A 25 5.84 -9.56 -2.05
CA VAL A 25 5.28 -10.74 -1.38
C VAL A 25 5.99 -11.98 -1.92
N ALA A 26 6.52 -12.81 -1.02
CA ALA A 26 7.11 -14.10 -1.35
C ALA A 26 6.35 -15.19 -0.59
N GLY A 27 6.19 -16.36 -1.22
CA GLY A 27 5.54 -17.52 -0.61
C GLY A 27 6.14 -18.81 -1.15
N THR A 28 5.99 -19.89 -0.40
CA THR A 28 6.42 -21.22 -0.85
C THR A 28 5.23 -21.96 -1.44
N LEU A 29 5.42 -22.52 -2.63
CA LEU A 29 4.42 -23.38 -3.26
C LEU A 29 4.68 -24.84 -2.90
N ASP A 30 3.62 -25.61 -2.73
CA ASP A 30 3.68 -27.07 -2.58
C ASP A 30 3.96 -27.76 -3.93
N SER A 31 4.04 -29.09 -3.93
CA SER A 31 4.25 -29.90 -5.14
C SER A 31 3.14 -29.81 -6.18
N HIS A 32 2.00 -29.21 -5.83
CA HIS A 32 0.86 -28.98 -6.71
C HIS A 32 0.75 -27.50 -7.14
N GLY A 33 1.76 -26.68 -6.82
CA GLY A 33 1.77 -25.25 -7.15
C GLY A 33 0.83 -24.40 -6.29
N LYS A 34 0.31 -24.95 -5.18
CA LYS A 34 -0.54 -24.19 -4.24
C LYS A 34 0.33 -23.52 -3.19
N LEU A 35 -0.05 -22.32 -2.80
CA LEU A 35 0.63 -21.61 -1.71
C LEU A 35 0.47 -22.39 -0.39
N ILE A 36 1.58 -22.68 0.27
CA ILE A 36 1.59 -23.29 1.61
C ILE A 36 1.12 -22.21 2.61
N PRO A 37 0.10 -22.49 3.44
CA PRO A 37 -0.31 -21.59 4.52
C PRO A 37 0.89 -21.17 5.39
N ASP A 38 0.89 -19.95 5.89
CA ASP A 38 1.95 -19.38 6.74
C ASP A 38 3.35 -19.27 6.10
N SER A 39 3.52 -19.61 4.82
CA SER A 39 4.80 -19.43 4.10
C SER A 39 5.01 -18.01 3.57
N LEU A 40 4.00 -17.14 3.69
CA LEU A 40 4.04 -15.78 3.18
C LEU A 40 5.03 -14.91 3.95
N LYS A 41 5.87 -14.19 3.21
CA LYS A 41 6.80 -13.19 3.70
C LYS A 41 6.60 -11.90 2.92
N PHE A 42 6.55 -10.80 3.64
CA PHE A 42 6.37 -9.46 3.08
C PHE A 42 7.68 -8.70 3.20
N TYR A 43 7.96 -7.83 2.24
CA TYR A 43 9.16 -6.99 2.24
C TYR A 43 8.80 -5.59 1.74
N PHE A 44 9.37 -4.57 2.37
CA PHE A 44 9.25 -3.19 1.91
C PHE A 44 10.42 -2.82 1.03
N GLU A 45 10.10 -2.21 -0.10
CA GLU A 45 11.06 -1.56 -0.97
C GLU A 45 11.64 -0.32 -0.27
N GLN A 46 12.96 -0.24 -0.23
CA GLN A 46 13.68 0.96 0.22
C GLN A 46 14.78 1.31 -0.78
N ASN A 47 15.00 2.61 -0.94
CA ASN A 47 16.18 3.13 -1.61
C ASN A 47 17.33 3.08 -0.61
N GLY A 48 18.28 2.17 -0.80
CA GLY A 48 19.28 1.92 0.24
C GLY A 48 20.54 1.19 -0.18
N ALA A 49 20.71 0.79 -1.45
CA ALA A 49 21.98 0.24 -1.88
C ALA A 49 22.99 1.38 -2.19
N PRO A 50 24.29 1.21 -1.85
CA PRO A 50 25.33 2.23 -2.08
C PRO A 50 25.48 2.66 -3.55
N ASP A 51 24.96 1.87 -4.48
CA ASP A 51 24.93 2.09 -5.93
C ASP A 51 23.63 2.73 -6.44
N GLY A 52 22.72 3.13 -5.54
CA GLY A 52 21.39 3.63 -5.89
C GLY A 52 20.38 2.52 -6.22
N GLY A 53 20.72 1.26 -5.97
CA GLY A 53 19.83 0.13 -6.14
C GLY A 53 18.69 0.06 -5.11
N VAL A 54 17.62 -0.60 -5.53
CA VAL A 54 16.48 -0.94 -4.70
C VAL A 54 16.82 -2.11 -3.78
N VAL A 55 16.56 -1.97 -2.48
CA VAL A 55 16.68 -3.06 -1.49
C VAL A 55 15.31 -3.43 -0.93
N TYR A 56 15.13 -4.71 -0.60
CA TYR A 56 13.91 -5.24 0.00
C TYR A 56 14.20 -5.67 1.44
N ILE A 57 13.66 -4.94 2.41
CA ILE A 57 13.79 -5.26 3.83
C ILE A 57 12.57 -6.04 4.32
N PRO A 58 12.72 -7.01 5.24
CA PRO A 58 11.57 -7.73 5.78
C PRO A 58 10.53 -6.78 6.40
N ALA A 59 9.28 -6.92 5.97
CA ALA A 59 8.15 -6.16 6.49
C ALA A 59 7.45 -6.99 7.59
N PRO A 60 7.40 -6.51 8.84
CA PRO A 60 6.63 -7.18 9.87
C PRO A 60 5.14 -7.07 9.56
N LEU A 61 4.38 -8.15 9.80
CA LEU A 61 2.93 -8.17 9.53
C LEU A 61 2.17 -7.07 10.27
N SER A 62 2.64 -6.64 11.44
CA SER A 62 2.05 -5.53 12.20
C SER A 62 2.15 -4.17 11.49
N GLN A 63 3.01 -4.04 10.48
CA GLN A 63 3.11 -2.84 9.64
C GLN A 63 2.29 -2.95 8.36
N ILE A 64 1.64 -4.08 8.11
CA ILE A 64 0.72 -4.26 7.00
C ILE A 64 -0.68 -3.88 7.50
N PRO A 65 -1.31 -2.81 6.97
CA PRO A 65 -2.60 -2.36 7.46
C PRO A 65 -3.68 -3.41 7.17
N THR A 66 -4.60 -3.60 8.11
CA THR A 66 -5.79 -4.42 7.88
C THR A 66 -6.74 -3.71 6.92
N PRO A 67 -7.61 -4.45 6.19
CA PRO A 67 -8.60 -3.82 5.32
C PRO A 67 -9.43 -2.75 6.04
N GLN A 68 -9.82 -3.02 7.29
CA GLN A 68 -10.59 -2.08 8.11
C GLN A 68 -9.79 -0.82 8.45
N ALA A 69 -8.49 -0.93 8.69
CA ALA A 69 -7.62 0.22 8.91
C ALA A 69 -7.51 1.07 7.64
N VAL A 70 -7.33 0.44 6.48
CA VAL A 70 -7.29 1.14 5.18
C VAL A 70 -8.59 1.90 4.91
N GLU A 71 -9.74 1.27 5.14
CA GLU A 71 -11.06 1.91 4.98
C GLU A 71 -11.21 3.10 5.92
N LYS A 72 -10.84 2.93 7.20
CA LYS A 72 -10.92 4.00 8.20
C LYS A 72 -10.03 5.19 7.84
N ASP A 73 -8.76 4.94 7.51
CA ASP A 73 -7.80 5.98 7.18
C ASP A 73 -8.23 6.75 5.93
N SER A 74 -8.79 6.03 4.93
CA SER A 74 -9.37 6.64 3.73
C SER A 74 -10.56 7.55 4.08
N TYR A 75 -11.47 7.08 4.93
CA TYR A 75 -12.61 7.86 5.38
C TYR A 75 -12.19 9.11 6.16
N ASP A 76 -11.24 8.98 7.08
CA ASP A 76 -10.73 10.06 7.92
C ASP A 76 -10.04 11.14 7.05
N ALA A 77 -9.23 10.73 6.07
CA ALA A 77 -8.58 11.64 5.13
C ALA A 77 -9.60 12.45 4.31
N ILE A 78 -10.61 11.79 3.75
CA ILE A 78 -11.68 12.44 2.99
C ILE A 78 -12.46 13.41 3.89
N SER A 79 -12.84 12.95 5.09
CA SER A 79 -13.61 13.76 6.03
C SER A 79 -12.86 15.02 6.45
N SER A 80 -11.54 14.93 6.63
CA SER A 80 -10.68 16.08 6.94
C SER A 80 -10.72 17.13 5.84
N VAL A 81 -10.61 16.72 4.57
CA VAL A 81 -10.68 17.64 3.41
C VAL A 81 -12.06 18.29 3.32
N VAL A 82 -13.12 17.49 3.40
CA VAL A 82 -14.51 18.00 3.33
C VAL A 82 -14.81 19.00 4.45
N ASN A 83 -14.28 18.78 5.66
CA ASN A 83 -14.48 19.69 6.78
C ASN A 83 -13.62 20.95 6.69
N ALA A 84 -12.48 20.92 5.99
CA ALA A 84 -11.65 22.09 5.73
C ALA A 84 -12.33 23.04 4.73
N GLU A 85 -12.97 22.52 3.68
CA GLU A 85 -13.71 23.28 2.66
C GLU A 85 -15.02 23.91 3.19
N LYS A 86 -15.54 23.44 4.33
CA LYS A 86 -16.74 23.98 4.98
C LYS A 86 -16.48 25.19 5.87
N LYS A 87 -15.22 25.57 6.08
CA LYS A 87 -14.82 26.74 6.89
C LYS A 87 -14.51 27.93 5.98
#